data_AF-A0A1S2VPT7-F1
#
_entry.id   AF-A0A1S2VPT7-F1
#
_cell.length_a   1.000
_cell.length_b   1.000
_cell.length_c   1.000
_cell.angle_alpha   90.00
_cell.angle_beta   90.00
_cell.angle_gamma   90.00
#
_symmetry.space_group_name_H-M   'P 1'
#
loop_
_entity.id
_entity.type
_entity.pdbx_description
1 polymer ?
#
loop_
_entity_poly.entity_id
_entity_poly.type
_entity_poly.pdbx_seq_one_letter_code
_entity_poly.pdbx_strand_id
1 'polypeptide(L)'
;MEKVDLSSINSFMTFESFDTDVELGMYLFSITSQKYTIAQASERTWGQVRENGLFYQIMPEGLDNGFFDWYISERPDHQFFRTVEMAVLYFIFYWNIWNSLNH
;
A
#
# COMPACT_ATOMS: atom_id res chain seq x y z
N MET A 1 11.39 18.81 9.70
CA MET A 1 10.38 18.26 8.78
C MET A 1 11.04 18.18 7.42
N GLU A 2 11.66 17.05 7.13
CA GLU A 2 12.45 16.87 5.92
C GLU A 2 11.48 16.74 4.73
N LYS A 3 11.71 17.52 3.67
CA LYS A 3 10.86 17.51 2.48
C LYS A 3 11.11 16.19 1.76
N VAL A 4 10.12 15.31 1.74
CA VAL A 4 10.14 14.08 0.94
C VAL A 4 10.31 14.50 -0.53
N ASP A 5 11.38 14.03 -1.15
CA ASP A 5 11.68 14.29 -2.55
C ASP A 5 10.72 13.48 -3.44
N LEU A 6 9.64 14.15 -3.86
CA LEU A 6 8.63 13.59 -4.75
C LEU A 6 9.18 13.26 -6.16
N SER A 7 10.36 13.77 -6.54
CA SER A 7 10.96 13.44 -7.84
C SER A 7 11.44 11.99 -7.91
N SER A 8 11.89 11.44 -6.78
CA SER A 8 12.22 10.03 -6.64
C SER A 8 10.97 9.16 -6.80
N ILE A 9 9.83 9.57 -6.24
CA ILE A 9 8.53 8.88 -6.39
C ILE A 9 8.06 8.90 -7.84
N ASN A 10 8.22 10.03 -8.54
CA ASN A 10 7.85 10.17 -9.95
C ASN A 10 8.74 9.34 -10.89
N SER A 11 10.02 9.14 -10.54
CA SER A 11 10.95 8.26 -11.27
C SER A 11 10.60 6.78 -11.17
N PHE A 12 9.90 6.35 -10.11
CA PHE A 12 9.45 4.96 -9.98
C PHE A 12 8.09 4.72 -10.67
N MET A 13 7.28 5.77 -10.84
CA MET A 13 5.96 5.70 -11.51
C MET A 13 6.01 5.73 -13.05
N THR A 14 7.20 5.74 -13.65
CA THR A 14 7.33 5.59 -15.12
C THR A 14 7.21 4.14 -15.61
N PHE A 15 6.93 3.18 -14.72
CA PHE A 15 6.59 1.82 -15.09
C PHE A 15 5.07 1.69 -15.14
N GLU A 16 4.59 1.43 -16.35
CA GLU A 16 3.31 0.86 -16.82
C GLU A 16 2.19 0.70 -15.77
N SER A 17 0.96 1.07 -16.16
CA SER A 17 -0.24 0.62 -15.46
C SER A 17 -0.09 -0.86 -15.13
N PHE A 18 -0.30 -1.25 -13.87
CA PHE A 18 -0.35 -2.67 -13.55
C PHE A 18 -1.52 -3.26 -14.33
N ASP A 19 -1.24 -3.95 -15.43
CA ASP A 19 -2.27 -4.48 -16.31
C ASP A 19 -2.95 -5.68 -15.64
N THR A 20 -2.29 -6.27 -14.63
CA THR A 20 -2.82 -7.36 -13.81
C THR A 20 -2.41 -7.29 -12.33
N ASP A 21 -3.21 -7.92 -11.47
CA ASP A 21 -2.89 -8.14 -10.05
C ASP A 21 -1.57 -8.92 -9.86
N VAL A 22 -1.21 -9.76 -10.84
CA VAL A 22 0.02 -10.57 -10.81
C VAL A 22 1.26 -9.69 -10.95
N GLU A 23 1.26 -8.73 -11.87
CA GLU A 23 2.35 -7.77 -12.06
C GLU A 23 2.54 -6.91 -10.82
N LEU A 24 1.44 -6.44 -10.23
CA LEU A 24 1.47 -5.70 -8.98
C LEU A 24 2.09 -6.55 -7.85
N GLY A 25 1.66 -7.80 -7.70
CA GLY A 25 2.19 -8.71 -6.68
C GLY A 25 3.68 -8.95 -6.85
N MET A 26 4.17 -9.16 -8.08
CA MET A 26 5.60 -9.29 -8.37
C MET A 26 6.39 -8.03 -8.05
N TYR A 27 5.84 -6.86 -8.38
CA TYR A 27 6.46 -5.57 -8.07
C TYR A 27 6.61 -5.36 -6.56
N LEU A 28 5.54 -5.57 -5.80
CA LEU A 28 5.57 -5.46 -4.33
C LEU A 28 6.52 -6.48 -3.70
N PHE A 29 6.56 -7.71 -4.23
CA PHE A 29 7.53 -8.71 -3.79
C PHE A 29 8.97 -8.28 -4.05
N SER A 30 9.27 -7.65 -5.18
CA SER A 30 10.62 -7.16 -5.49
C SER A 30 11.14 -6.10 -4.51
N ILE A 31 10.23 -5.32 -3.90
CA ILE A 31 10.56 -4.26 -2.94
C ILE A 31 10.64 -4.82 -1.52
N THR A 32 9.68 -5.67 -1.15
CA THR A 32 9.46 -6.06 0.25
C THR A 32 10.01 -7.44 0.60
N SER A 33 10.34 -8.26 -0.41
CA SER A 33 10.57 -9.71 -0.28
C SER A 33 9.41 -10.46 0.39
N GLN A 34 8.21 -9.88 0.40
CA GLN A 34 6.98 -10.45 0.95
C GLN A 34 5.88 -10.40 -0.12
N LYS A 35 4.96 -11.38 -0.07
CA LYS A 35 3.89 -11.47 -1.08
C LYS A 35 2.68 -10.65 -0.64
N TYR A 36 2.25 -9.77 -1.54
CA TYR A 36 1.09 -8.92 -1.34
C TYR A 36 0.16 -8.96 -2.55
N THR A 37 -1.13 -8.77 -2.30
CA THR A 37 -2.18 -8.71 -3.31
C THR A 37 -3.06 -7.49 -3.11
N ILE A 38 -3.83 -7.14 -4.13
CA ILE A 38 -4.87 -6.13 -4.04
C ILE A 38 -6.18 -6.79 -3.59
N ALA A 39 -6.75 -6.28 -2.51
CA ALA A 39 -8.10 -6.59 -2.08
C ALA A 39 -9.04 -5.47 -2.52
N GLN A 40 -10.24 -5.84 -2.97
CA GLN A 40 -11.28 -4.92 -3.39
C GLN A 40 -12.49 -5.03 -2.47
N ALA A 41 -13.03 -3.89 -2.03
CA ALA A 41 -14.24 -3.81 -1.23
C ALA A 41 -15.26 -2.87 -1.89
N SER A 42 -16.55 -3.19 -1.77
CA SER A 42 -17.65 -2.35 -2.23
C SER A 42 -18.11 -1.30 -1.21
N GLU A 43 -17.53 -1.35 -0.01
CA GLU A 43 -17.76 -0.41 1.07
C GLU A 43 -16.53 -0.30 1.97
N ARG A 44 -16.40 0.82 2.67
CA ARG A 44 -15.45 0.97 3.77
C ARG A 44 -16.14 1.58 4.98
N THR A 45 -15.71 1.17 6.16
CA THR A 45 -16.22 1.70 7.42
C THR A 45 -15.07 2.12 8.32
N TRP A 46 -15.13 3.34 8.85
CA TRP A 46 -14.18 3.87 9.83
C TRP A 46 -14.97 4.48 10.98
N GLY A 47 -14.91 3.87 12.17
CA GLY A 47 -15.76 4.26 13.29
C GLY A 47 -17.25 4.21 12.93
N GLN A 48 -17.92 5.38 12.94
CA GLN A 48 -19.34 5.51 12.58
C GLN A 48 -19.59 5.90 11.11
N VAL A 49 -18.53 6.16 10.34
CA VAL A 49 -18.64 6.58 8.94
C VAL A 49 -18.64 5.34 8.06
N ARG A 50 -19.73 5.13 7.32
CA ARG A 50 -19.85 4.11 6.27
C ARG A 50 -19.92 4.78 4.91
N GLU A 51 -19.11 4.32 3.99
CA GLU A 51 -19.08 4.83 2.62
C GLU A 51 -19.19 3.67 1.63
N ASN A 52 -20.10 3.79 0.66
CA ASN A 52 -20.23 2.85 -0.44
C ASN A 52 -19.40 3.32 -1.64
N GLY A 53 -18.80 2.40 -2.37
CA GLY A 53 -17.95 2.70 -3.51
C GLY A 53 -16.96 1.60 -3.78
N LEU A 54 -16.14 1.77 -4.82
CA LEU A 54 -15.05 0.85 -5.10
C LEU A 54 -13.82 1.27 -4.29
N PHE A 55 -13.32 0.36 -3.45
CA PHE A 55 -12.18 0.60 -2.61
C PHE A 55 -11.14 -0.50 -2.73
N TYR A 56 -9.89 -0.11 -2.54
CA TYR A 56 -8.71 -0.95 -2.73
C TYR A 56 -7.82 -0.91 -1.50
N GLN A 57 -7.23 -2.05 -1.15
CA GLN A 57 -6.25 -2.19 -0.08
C GLN A 57 -5.21 -3.24 -0.46
N ILE A 58 -3.94 -2.98 -0.17
CA ILE A 58 -2.90 -4.01 -0.29
C ILE A 58 -2.97 -4.91 0.95
N MET A 59 -2.98 -6.22 0.75
CA MET A 59 -3.07 -7.24 1.80
C MET A 59 -1.94 -8.26 1.65
N PRO A 60 -1.32 -8.74 2.73
CA PRO A 60 -0.34 -9.81 2.64
C PRO A 60 -1.04 -11.13 2.28
N GLU A 61 -0.39 -11.98 1.48
CA GLU A 61 -0.90 -13.33 1.18
C GLU A 61 -0.75 -14.30 2.38
N GLY A 62 -0.03 -13.90 3.42
CA GLY A 62 0.24 -14.69 4.61
C GLY A 62 0.72 -13.83 5.76
N LEU A 63 1.39 -14.44 6.75
CA LEU A 63 2.11 -13.67 7.77
C LEU A 63 3.33 -13.02 7.12
N ASP A 64 3.46 -11.70 7.30
CA ASP A 64 4.62 -10.94 6.85
C ASP A 64 5.64 -10.75 7.99
N ASN A 65 6.62 -9.88 7.79
CA ASN A 65 7.66 -9.57 8.76
C ASN A 65 7.22 -8.58 9.86
N GLY A 66 5.91 -8.41 10.08
CA GLY A 66 5.34 -7.45 11.03
C GLY A 66 5.19 -6.04 10.47
N PHE A 67 5.56 -5.81 9.20
CA PHE A 67 5.35 -4.55 8.54
C PHE A 67 3.87 -4.21 8.42
N PHE A 68 3.03 -5.18 8.02
CA PHE A 68 1.63 -4.95 7.75
C PHE A 68 0.84 -4.63 9.01
N ASP A 69 1.17 -5.29 10.12
CA ASP A 69 0.61 -4.98 11.44
C ASP A 69 0.98 -3.54 11.85
N TRP A 70 2.25 -3.15 11.67
CA TRP A 70 2.69 -1.78 11.93
C TRP A 70 1.98 -0.78 11.00
N TYR A 71 1.89 -1.07 9.70
CA TYR A 71 1.26 -0.23 8.69
C TYR A 71 -0.23 0.03 9.00
N ILE A 72 -0.95 -0.99 9.44
CA ILE A 72 -2.33 -0.88 9.92
C ILE A 72 -2.40 0.02 11.16
N SER A 73 -1.46 -0.14 12.11
CA SER A 73 -1.43 0.64 13.34
C SER A 73 -1.16 2.13 13.13
N GLU A 74 -0.37 2.49 12.12
CA GLU A 74 -0.13 3.88 11.72
C GLU A 74 -1.30 4.49 10.94
N ARG A 75 -2.17 3.65 10.37
CA ARG A 75 -3.26 4.06 9.48
C ARG A 75 -4.60 3.42 9.85
N PRO A 76 -5.06 3.52 11.11
CA PRO A 76 -6.25 2.80 11.58
C PRO A 76 -7.51 3.17 10.79
N ASP A 77 -7.62 4.42 10.32
CA ASP A 77 -8.80 4.94 9.61
C ASP A 77 -8.58 5.18 8.10
N HIS A 78 -7.45 4.71 7.55
CA HIS A 78 -7.01 5.10 6.20
C HIS A 78 -6.51 3.95 5.32
N GLN A 79 -6.77 2.69 5.70
CA GLN A 79 -6.31 1.50 4.98
C GLN A 79 -6.89 1.31 3.55
N PHE A 80 -8.06 1.89 3.25
CA PHE A 80 -8.74 1.77 1.95
C PHE A 80 -8.60 3.01 1.07
N PHE A 81 -8.35 2.80 -0.22
CA PHE A 81 -8.13 3.83 -1.24
C PHE A 81 -9.14 3.73 -2.38
N ARG A 82 -9.32 4.83 -3.14
CA ARG A 82 -10.22 4.83 -4.30
C ARG A 82 -9.59 4.32 -5.59
N THR A 83 -8.26 4.22 -5.63
CA THR A 83 -7.53 3.72 -6.79
C THR A 83 -6.41 2.79 -6.33
N VAL A 84 -6.00 1.88 -7.21
CA VAL A 84 -4.89 0.94 -6.95
C VAL A 84 -3.58 1.72 -6.81
N GLU A 85 -3.35 2.72 -7.65
CA GLU A 85 -2.14 3.54 -7.63
C GLU A 85 -1.94 4.24 -6.29
N MET A 86 -3.01 4.80 -5.71
CA MET A 86 -2.94 5.39 -4.37
C MET A 86 -2.63 4.33 -3.31
N ALA A 87 -3.22 3.14 -3.41
CA ALA A 87 -2.92 2.06 -2.47
C ALA A 87 -1.44 1.66 -2.53
N VAL A 88 -0.88 1.52 -3.73
CA VAL A 88 0.53 1.19 -3.95
C VAL A 88 1.46 2.29 -3.47
N LEU A 89 1.19 3.54 -3.82
CA LEU A 89 2.01 4.69 -3.42
C LEU A 89 2.13 4.81 -1.91
N TYR A 90 1.01 4.71 -1.19
CA TYR A 90 1.03 4.76 0.27
C TYR A 90 1.70 3.53 0.86
N PHE A 91 1.43 2.35 0.33
CA PHE A 91 2.07 1.12 0.80
C PHE A 91 3.60 1.21 0.72
N ILE A 92 4.15 1.65 -0.41
CA ILE A 92 5.61 1.82 -0.62
C ILE A 92 6.17 2.94 0.26
N PHE A 93 5.45 4.06 0.38
CA PHE A 93 5.86 5.15 1.26
C PHE A 93 6.04 4.67 2.71
N TYR A 94 5.06 3.93 3.24
CA TYR A 94 5.13 3.40 4.60
C TYR A 94 6.15 2.27 4.74
N TRP A 95 6.33 1.42 3.71
CA TRP A 95 7.40 0.43 3.69
C TRP A 95 8.77 1.08 3.90
N ASN A 96 9.07 2.15 3.17
CA ASN A 96 10.34 2.85 3.30
C ASN A 96 10.53 3.46 4.69
N ILE A 97 9.47 4.00 5.31
CA ILE A 97 9.52 4.49 6.69
C ILE A 97 9.84 3.33 7.64
N TRP A 98 9.07 2.25 7.59
CA TRP A 98 9.28 1.10 8.47
C TRP A 98 10.68 0.51 8.33
N ASN A 99 11.15 0.37 7.09
CA ASN A 99 12.47 -0.16 6.79
C ASN A 99 13.58 0.74 7.37
N SER A 100 13.40 2.07 7.38
CA SER A 100 14.34 3.01 8.00
C SER A 100 14.33 3.00 9.54
N LEU A 101 13.28 2.48 10.17
CA LEU A 101 13.17 2.38 11.63
C LEU A 101 13.73 1.06 12.17
N ASN A 102 13.83 0.03 11.33
CA ASN A 102 14.21 -1.33 11.70
C ASN A 102 15.58 -1.77 11.15
N HIS A 103 16.30 -0.87 10.47
CA HIS A 103 17.67 -1.03 9.99
C HIS A 103 18.52 0.19 10.31
#